data_AF-A0A519YMI1-F1
#
_entry.id   AF-A0A519YMI1-F1
#
_cell.length_a   1.000
_cell.length_b   1.000
_cell.length_c   1.000
_cell.angle_alpha   90.00
_cell.angle_beta   90.00
_cell.angle_gamma   90.00
#
_symmetry.space_group_name_H-M   'P 1'
#
loop_
_entity.id
_entity.type
_entity.pdbx_description
1 polymer ?
#
loop_
_entity_poly.entity_id
_entity_poly.type
_entity_poly.pdbx_seq_one_letter_code
_entity_poly.pdbx_strand_id
1 'polypeptide(L)'
;MNFLAHLFLAGPLAAPAYVGQLTGQFIADSVPGRRLEAYPAAVQAGIRVHRAIDAFTDQHPVVRRSTARLRTAGTGKYAGVVADVFMDHFLARNFREFSPESLPDFTRRVYALLATQ
;
A
#
# COMPACT_ATOMS: atom_id res chain seq x y z
N MET A 1 8.20 -3.47 -3.02
CA MET A 1 6.78 -3.48 -2.68
C MET A 1 5.97 -3.19 -3.92
N ASN A 2 4.75 -3.74 -4.01
CA ASN A 2 3.72 -3.13 -4.83
C ASN A 2 3.04 -2.01 -4.03
N PHE A 3 2.55 -0.97 -4.69
CA PHE A 3 2.16 0.28 -4.01
C PHE A 3 0.68 0.60 -4.12
N LEU A 4 -0.08 -0.08 -4.99
CA LEU A 4 -1.41 0.39 -5.37
C LEU A 4 -2.38 0.34 -4.18
N ALA A 5 -2.51 -0.81 -3.50
CA ALA A 5 -3.40 -0.93 -2.35
C ALA A 5 -3.02 0.04 -1.22
N HIS A 6 -1.72 0.18 -0.92
CA HIS A 6 -1.26 1.13 0.10
C HIS A 6 -1.61 2.57 -0.26
N LEU A 7 -1.31 3.02 -1.47
CA LEU A 7 -1.62 4.39 -1.90
C LEU A 7 -3.13 4.63 -2.00
N PHE A 8 -3.89 3.62 -2.40
CA PHE A 8 -5.35 3.67 -2.48
C PHE A 8 -5.99 3.82 -1.09
N LEU A 9 -5.44 3.17 -0.08
CA LEU A 9 -5.89 3.21 1.30
C LEU A 9 -5.31 4.38 2.12
N ALA A 10 -4.67 5.37 1.47
CA ALA A 10 -4.09 6.55 2.14
C ALA A 10 -5.11 7.49 2.79
N GLY A 11 -6.41 7.23 2.62
CA GLY A 11 -7.51 8.00 3.21
C GLY A 11 -8.19 8.94 2.21
N PRO A 12 -9.17 9.73 2.66
CA PRO A 12 -9.98 10.57 1.78
C PRO A 12 -9.19 11.78 1.27
N LEU A 13 -9.31 12.05 -0.03
CA LEU A 13 -8.61 13.16 -0.71
C LEU A 13 -8.85 14.54 -0.08
N ALA A 14 -10.03 14.76 0.50
CA ALA A 14 -10.40 16.02 1.15
C ALA A 14 -9.73 16.23 2.54
N ALA A 15 -9.06 15.21 3.10
CA ALA A 15 -8.40 15.36 4.39
C ALA A 15 -7.17 16.27 4.28
N PRO A 16 -7.00 17.25 5.18
CA PRO A 16 -5.81 18.12 5.18
C PRO A 16 -4.48 17.36 5.27
N ALA A 17 -4.50 16.19 5.91
CA ALA A 17 -3.33 15.33 6.08
C ALA A 17 -3.05 14.39 4.89
N TYR A 18 -3.89 14.39 3.84
CA TYR A 18 -3.88 13.39 2.77
C TYR A 18 -2.50 13.24 2.12
N VAL A 19 -1.87 14.35 1.72
CA VAL A 19 -0.55 14.31 1.05
C VAL A 19 0.51 13.71 1.98
N GLY A 20 0.53 14.10 3.25
CA GLY A 20 1.46 13.53 4.22
C GLY A 20 1.21 12.03 4.45
N GLN A 21 -0.06 11.62 4.58
CA GLN A 21 -0.42 10.20 4.74
C GLN A 21 -0.05 9.37 3.51
N LEU A 22 -0.31 9.88 2.31
CA LEU A 22 0.08 9.27 1.03
C LEU A 22 1.60 9.09 0.95
N THR A 23 2.36 10.15 1.27
CA THR A 23 3.84 10.09 1.34
C THR A 23 4.30 9.05 2.36
N GLY A 24 3.67 9.02 3.54
CA GLY A 24 3.98 8.04 4.58
C GLY A 24 3.73 6.59 4.14
N GLN A 25 2.61 6.33 3.45
CA GLN A 25 2.32 5.02 2.86
C GLN A 25 3.34 4.61 1.80
N PHE A 26 3.87 5.58 1.03
CA PHE A 26 4.87 5.34 0.00
C PHE A 26 6.26 4.99 0.55
N ILE A 27 6.71 5.70 1.60
CA ILE A 27 8.08 5.59 2.11
C ILE A 27 8.26 4.59 3.27
N ALA A 28 7.17 4.00 3.78
CA ALA A 28 7.15 3.26 5.05
C ALA A 28 8.23 2.18 5.18
N ASP A 29 8.44 1.37 4.14
CA ASP A 29 9.47 0.33 4.07
C ASP A 29 10.90 0.88 4.22
N SER A 30 11.12 2.11 3.79
CA SER A 30 12.43 2.78 3.87
C SER A 30 12.66 3.48 5.21
N VAL A 31 11.63 3.56 6.07
CA VAL A 31 11.71 4.23 7.37
C VAL A 31 11.83 3.22 8.50
N PRO A 32 13.02 3.06 9.12
CA PRO A 32 13.16 2.21 10.29
C PRO A 32 12.39 2.81 11.47
N GLY A 33 11.87 1.96 12.37
CA GLY A 33 11.03 2.39 13.51
C GLY A 33 11.63 3.54 14.33
N ARG A 34 12.94 3.49 14.62
CA ARG A 34 13.69 4.53 15.35
C ARG A 34 13.73 5.91 14.69
N ARG A 35 13.40 6.03 13.40
CA ARG A 35 13.39 7.29 12.65
C ARG A 35 11.97 7.82 12.41
N LEU A 36 10.93 7.11 12.86
CA LEU A 36 9.54 7.51 12.63
C LEU A 36 9.28 8.94 13.15
N GLU A 37 9.75 9.25 14.34
CA GLU A 37 9.51 10.54 15.01
C GLU A 37 10.18 11.73 14.30
N ALA A 38 11.13 11.49 13.39
CA ALA A 38 11.78 12.53 12.61
C ALA A 38 10.91 13.08 11.46
N TYR A 39 9.78 12.44 11.16
CA TYR A 39 8.87 12.84 10.09
C TYR A 39 7.71 13.70 10.61
N PRO A 40 7.10 14.56 9.76
CA PRO A 40 5.88 15.28 10.12
C PRO A 40 4.74 14.34 10.53
N ALA A 41 3.85 14.78 11.43
CA ALA A 41 2.81 13.95 12.02
C ALA A 41 1.93 13.20 10.99
N ALA A 42 1.57 13.85 9.88
CA ALA A 42 0.79 13.23 8.80
C ALA A 42 1.56 12.10 8.10
N VAL A 43 2.87 12.26 7.89
CA VAL A 43 3.74 11.22 7.31
C VAL A 43 3.90 10.07 8.28
N GLN A 44 4.07 10.34 9.57
CA GLN A 44 4.09 9.29 10.59
C GLN A 44 2.80 8.47 10.59
N ALA A 45 1.64 9.14 10.46
CA ALA A 45 0.35 8.47 10.37
C ALA A 45 0.28 7.56 9.14
N GLY A 46 0.72 8.02 7.97
CA GLY A 46 0.82 7.19 6.77
C GLY A 46 1.70 5.95 6.95
N ILE A 47 2.87 6.10 7.58
CA ILE A 47 3.77 4.97 7.87
C ILE A 47 3.12 3.96 8.83
N ARG A 48 2.39 4.45 9.85
CA ARG A 48 1.66 3.57 10.78
C ARG A 48 0.53 2.82 10.08
N VAL A 49 -0.22 3.49 9.18
CA VAL A 49 -1.29 2.87 8.40
C VAL A 49 -0.74 1.78 7.49
N HIS A 50 0.35 2.04 6.77
CA HIS A 50 1.00 1.05 5.92
C HIS A 50 1.34 -0.23 6.69
N ARG A 51 2.05 -0.09 7.82
CA ARG A 51 2.40 -1.23 8.68
C ARG A 51 1.18 -1.95 9.25
N ALA A 52 0.10 -1.23 9.51
CA ALA A 52 -1.17 -1.82 9.96
C ALA A 52 -1.85 -2.62 8.85
N ILE A 53 -1.80 -2.15 7.60
CA ILE A 53 -2.28 -2.88 6.43
C ILE A 53 -1.46 -4.17 6.29
N ASP A 54 -0.12 -4.10 6.31
CA ASP A 54 0.75 -5.27 6.21
C ASP A 54 0.46 -6.29 7.32
N ALA A 55 0.39 -5.82 8.57
CA ALA A 55 0.12 -6.69 9.70
C ALA A 55 -1.24 -7.38 9.57
N PHE A 56 -2.25 -6.67 9.08
CA PHE A 56 -3.57 -7.23 8.81
C PHE A 56 -3.52 -8.28 7.69
N THR A 57 -2.92 -7.95 6.54
CA THR A 57 -2.88 -8.85 5.38
C THR A 57 -2.03 -10.09 5.64
N ASP A 58 -0.86 -9.95 6.28
CA ASP A 58 0.04 -11.06 6.58
C ASP A 58 -0.58 -12.08 7.55
N GLN A 59 -1.44 -11.60 8.45
CA GLN A 59 -2.15 -12.45 9.40
C GLN A 59 -3.45 -13.02 8.84
N HIS A 60 -4.00 -12.43 7.78
CA HIS A 60 -5.30 -12.81 7.25
C HIS A 60 -5.30 -14.25 6.69
N PRO A 61 -6.22 -15.13 7.12
CA PRO A 61 -6.21 -16.54 6.72
C PRO A 61 -6.24 -16.76 5.20
N VAL A 62 -6.94 -15.92 4.44
CA VAL A 62 -7.00 -16.01 2.98
C VAL A 62 -5.62 -15.74 2.36
N VAL A 63 -4.91 -14.70 2.81
CA VAL A 63 -3.59 -14.32 2.29
C VAL A 63 -2.58 -15.41 2.64
N ARG A 64 -2.59 -15.91 3.88
CA ARG A 64 -1.71 -17.01 4.31
C ARG A 64 -1.90 -18.27 3.47
N ARG A 65 -3.15 -18.62 3.12
CA ARG A 65 -3.44 -19.74 2.21
C ARG A 65 -2.89 -19.50 0.80
N SER A 66 -3.06 -18.30 0.25
CA SER A 66 -2.53 -17.92 -1.07
C SER A 66 -0.99 -18.01 -1.08
N THR A 67 -0.32 -17.42 -0.10
CA THR A 67 1.15 -17.47 0.05
C THR A 67 1.66 -18.89 0.22
N ALA A 68 0.96 -19.75 0.97
CA ALA A 68 1.32 -21.16 1.11
C ALA A 68 1.24 -21.91 -0.23
N ARG A 69 0.17 -21.70 -1.02
CA ARG A 69 0.04 -22.30 -2.36
C ARG A 69 1.16 -21.87 -3.29
N LEU A 70 1.50 -20.58 -3.30
CA LEU A 70 2.58 -20.04 -4.13
C LEU A 70 3.94 -20.61 -3.73
N ARG A 71 4.19 -20.73 -2.41
CA ARG A 71 5.42 -21.36 -1.91
C ARG A 71 5.56 -22.80 -2.39
N THR A 72 4.49 -23.60 -2.32
CA THR A 72 4.46 -24.97 -2.85
C THR A 72 4.64 -25.00 -4.37
N ALA A 73 4.17 -23.99 -5.09
CA ALA A 73 4.35 -23.84 -6.54
C ALA A 73 5.77 -23.41 -6.96
N GLY A 74 6.73 -23.30 -6.03
CA GLY A 74 8.13 -23.04 -6.33
C GLY A 74 8.58 -21.58 -6.21
N THR A 75 7.72 -20.65 -5.77
CA THR A 75 8.13 -19.24 -5.59
C THR A 75 8.98 -19.02 -4.33
N GLY A 76 9.10 -20.03 -3.46
CA GLY A 76 10.00 -20.03 -2.30
C GLY A 76 9.82 -18.83 -1.36
N LYS A 77 10.91 -18.11 -1.11
CA LYS A 77 10.91 -16.90 -0.26
C LYS A 77 10.13 -15.72 -0.86
N TYR A 78 9.90 -15.72 -2.16
CA TYR A 78 9.17 -14.65 -2.86
C TYR A 78 7.66 -14.85 -2.88
N ALA A 79 7.14 -15.92 -2.28
CA ALA A 79 5.71 -16.21 -2.25
C ALA A 79 4.85 -15.03 -1.74
N GLY A 80 5.33 -14.30 -0.72
CA GLY A 80 4.63 -13.11 -0.22
C GLY A 80 4.60 -11.97 -1.24
N VAL A 81 5.75 -11.68 -1.86
CA VAL A 81 5.86 -10.65 -2.92
C VAL A 81 4.96 -10.99 -4.11
N VAL A 82 4.92 -12.25 -4.52
CA VAL A 82 4.05 -12.69 -5.63
C VAL A 82 2.57 -12.59 -5.23
N ALA A 83 2.22 -12.91 -3.98
CA ALA A 83 0.85 -12.74 -3.48
C ALA A 83 0.43 -11.27 -3.51
N ASP A 84 1.30 -10.37 -3.06
CA ASP A 84 1.10 -8.92 -3.08
C ASP A 84 0.86 -8.39 -4.52
N VAL A 85 1.71 -8.79 -5.47
CA VAL A 85 1.52 -8.47 -6.90
C VAL A 85 0.17 -8.95 -7.43
N PHE A 86 -0.28 -10.15 -7.04
CA PHE A 86 -1.61 -10.63 -7.44
C PHE A 86 -2.75 -9.80 -6.84
N MET A 87 -2.66 -9.42 -5.56
CA MET A 87 -3.70 -8.61 -4.93
C MET A 87 -3.84 -7.25 -5.61
N ASP A 88 -2.72 -6.57 -5.85
CA ASP A 88 -2.72 -5.29 -6.56
C ASP A 88 -3.16 -5.44 -8.02
N HIS A 89 -2.86 -6.56 -8.68
CA HIS A 89 -3.39 -6.85 -10.02
C HIS A 89 -4.92 -6.96 -10.00
N PHE A 90 -5.50 -7.69 -9.05
CA PHE A 90 -6.96 -7.82 -8.94
C PHE A 90 -7.62 -6.49 -8.56
N LEU A 91 -6.99 -5.70 -7.69
CA LEU A 91 -7.45 -4.34 -7.38
C LEU A 91 -7.41 -3.45 -8.64
N ALA A 92 -6.31 -3.47 -9.40
CA ALA A 92 -6.18 -2.68 -10.62
C ALA A 92 -7.22 -3.08 -11.68
N ARG A 93 -7.40 -4.39 -11.89
CA ARG A 93 -8.36 -4.94 -12.87
C ARG A 93 -9.81 -4.55 -12.55
N ASN A 94 -10.17 -4.56 -11.26
CA ASN A 94 -11.53 -4.32 -10.80
C ASN A 94 -11.68 -2.95 -10.10
N PHE A 95 -10.80 -1.99 -10.40
CA PHE A 95 -10.68 -0.74 -9.64
C PHE A 95 -11.99 0.05 -9.55
N ARG A 96 -12.82 0.01 -10.61
CA ARG A 96 -14.13 0.67 -10.66
C ARG A 96 -15.16 0.12 -9.67
N GLU A 97 -14.96 -1.09 -9.15
CA GLU A 97 -15.80 -1.65 -8.09
C GLU A 97 -15.50 -1.00 -6.72
N PHE A 98 -14.29 -0.50 -6.53
CA PHE A 98 -13.81 0.07 -5.28
C PHE A 98 -13.72 1.60 -5.30
N SER A 99 -13.71 2.21 -6.48
CA SER A 99 -13.53 3.64 -6.64
C SER A 99 -14.40 4.23 -7.76
N PRO A 100 -15.03 5.39 -7.53
CA PRO A 100 -15.66 6.17 -8.60
C PRO A 100 -14.62 6.84 -9.53
N GLU A 101 -13.37 6.97 -9.09
CA GLU A 101 -12.25 7.47 -9.91
C GLU A 101 -11.71 6.35 -10.82
N SER A 102 -11.22 6.69 -12.02
CA SER A 102 -10.54 5.71 -12.87
C SER A 102 -9.12 5.43 -12.34
N LEU A 103 -8.59 4.22 -12.55
CA LEU A 103 -7.20 3.91 -12.17
C LEU A 103 -6.18 4.86 -12.84
N PRO A 104 -6.29 5.21 -14.14
CA PRO A 104 -5.41 6.21 -14.75
C PRO A 104 -5.48 7.60 -14.10
N ASP A 105 -6.68 8.06 -13.70
CA ASP A 105 -6.81 9.36 -13.04
C ASP A 105 -6.24 9.34 -11.63
N PHE A 106 -6.55 8.29 -10.87
CA PHE A 106 -5.99 8.03 -9.54
C PHE A 106 -4.46 8.05 -9.58
N THR A 107 -3.86 7.24 -10.46
CA THR A 107 -2.40 7.13 -10.56
C THR A 107 -1.75 8.44 -11.00
N ARG A 108 -2.32 9.15 -11.99
CA ARG A 108 -1.83 10.46 -12.42
C ARG A 108 -1.82 11.47 -11.28
N ARG A 109 -2.90 11.53 -10.49
CA ARG A 109 -3.01 12.40 -9.33
C ARG A 109 -1.96 12.04 -8.26
N VAL A 110 -1.82 10.76 -7.94
CA VAL A 110 -0.84 10.29 -6.96
C VAL A 110 0.60 10.59 -7.39
N TYR A 111 0.94 10.33 -8.66
CA TYR A 111 2.26 10.68 -9.19
C TYR A 111 2.54 12.19 -9.13
N ALA A 112 1.56 13.02 -9.50
CA ALA A 112 1.70 14.47 -9.41
C ALA A 112 1.95 14.94 -7.96
N LEU A 113 1.24 14.38 -6.98
CA LEU A 113 1.45 14.70 -5.57
C LEU A 113 2.84 14.28 -5.09
N LEU A 114 3.28 13.05 -5.39
CA LEU A 114 4.59 12.54 -4.97
C LEU A 114 5.77 13.24 -5.65
N ALA A 115 5.60 13.74 -6.88
CA ALA A 115 6.64 14.51 -7.58
C ALA A 115 6.85 15.93 -7.02
N THR A 116 5.95 16.41 -6.16
CA THR A 116 6.01 17.75 -5.54
C THR A 116 6.52 17.73 -4.10
N GLN A 117 6.98 16.57 -3.61
CA GLN A 117 7.53 16.37 -2.27
C GLN A 117 9.06 16.52 -2.22
#